data_AF-A0A6P9C7W1-F1
#
_entry.id   AF-A0A6P9C7W1-F1
#
_cell.length_a   1.000
_cell.length_b   1.000
_cell.length_c   1.000
_cell.angle_alpha   90.00
_cell.angle_beta   90.00
_cell.angle_gamma   90.00
#
_symmetry.space_group_name_H-M   'P 1'
#
loop_
_entity.id
_entity.type
_entity.pdbx_description
1 polymer ?
#
loop_
_entity_poly.entity_id
_entity_poly.type
_entity_poly.pdbx_seq_one_letter_code
_entity_poly.pdbx_strand_id
1 'polypeptide(L)'
;MVTNIITSHRFSINHRKSHLQLTTCIAHLGALIDSEKGMVFLSPERQEDIRTLVCWVLSQQQVTFLTLSQLLGKFISCISIVPWARRHARQLQWYLLPAQKSGRSTSNSEVRLPPKVRASLEWWNSRAISKGCVFQDPSRIVVTSDANLVGWEAHLGAQVVQGLWSPVEAKNNINWLELRAVCLALRHFQDMVLHQHVLVLTDNTATKAHINREGGTHSLPLMAETDKLMSWAESHVLSLKAEHILADWLSRTQLDPSEWKLHPNLFQSIVDKFGLPVVDLFASKENAQLPRFISRFQSRGQSITMLCVVLGLRDCYMPFPLCHSSRG
;
A
#
# COMPACT_ATOMS: atom_id res chain seq x y z
N MET A 1 13.39 30.03 -8.83
CA MET A 1 13.59 29.26 -10.08
C MET A 1 12.28 28.67 -10.60
N VAL A 2 11.58 27.82 -9.83
CA VAL A 2 10.30 27.21 -10.27
C VAL A 2 9.20 28.23 -10.55
N THR A 3 9.03 29.23 -9.69
CA THR A 3 8.02 30.30 -9.88
C THR A 3 8.21 31.06 -11.19
N ASN A 4 9.46 31.37 -11.56
CA ASN A 4 9.81 32.09 -12.78
C ASN A 4 9.57 31.25 -14.03
N ILE A 5 9.79 29.92 -13.95
CA ILE A 5 9.48 29.00 -15.05
C ILE A 5 7.95 28.89 -15.24
N ILE A 6 7.19 28.79 -14.15
CA ILE A 6 5.72 28.71 -14.22
C ILE A 6 5.14 29.97 -14.85
N THR A 7 5.61 31.15 -14.44
CA THR A 7 5.14 32.43 -15.00
C THR A 7 5.62 32.64 -16.44
N SER A 8 6.81 32.18 -16.82
CA SER A 8 7.28 32.25 -18.22
C SER A 8 6.42 31.42 -19.18
N HIS A 9 5.75 30.38 -18.67
CA HIS A 9 4.78 29.56 -19.42
C HIS A 9 3.33 30.08 -19.30
N ARG A 10 3.14 31.32 -18.84
CA ARG A 10 1.83 32.00 -18.68
C ARG A 10 0.87 31.36 -17.69
N PHE A 11 1.37 30.56 -16.75
CA PHE A 11 0.57 30.12 -15.61
C PHE A 11 0.53 31.19 -14.52
N SER A 12 -0.64 31.37 -13.91
CA SER A 12 -0.82 32.27 -12.76
C SER A 12 -0.62 31.52 -11.45
N ILE A 13 0.22 32.07 -10.56
CA ILE A 13 0.52 31.48 -9.26
C ILE A 13 -0.42 32.06 -8.21
N ASN A 14 -1.18 31.20 -7.53
CA ASN A 14 -1.94 31.62 -6.37
C ASN A 14 -1.03 31.72 -5.14
N HIS A 15 -0.43 32.89 -4.92
CA HIS A 15 0.49 33.12 -3.81
C HIS A 15 -0.14 32.89 -2.43
N ARG A 16 -1.45 33.12 -2.26
CA ARG A 16 -2.16 32.87 -0.99
C ARG A 16 -2.25 31.39 -0.65
N LYS A 17 -2.33 30.52 -1.66
CA LYS A 17 -2.38 29.05 -1.50
C LYS A 17 -1.01 28.39 -1.64
N SER A 18 0.04 29.15 -1.92
CA SER A 18 1.38 28.63 -2.17
C SER A 18 2.23 28.64 -0.90
N HIS A 19 2.93 27.56 -0.64
CA HIS A 19 3.96 27.49 0.40
C HIS A 19 5.33 27.78 -0.24
N LEU A 20 5.82 29.02 -0.07
CA LEU A 20 7.08 29.48 -0.68
C LEU A 20 8.28 29.44 0.28
N GLN A 21 8.02 29.24 1.57
CA GLN A 21 9.06 29.05 2.58
C GLN A 21 9.34 27.56 2.74
N LEU A 22 10.62 27.24 2.97
CA LEU A 22 11.03 25.88 3.29
C LEU A 22 10.34 25.43 4.59
N THR A 23 9.72 24.26 4.55
CA THR A 23 9.06 23.64 5.69
C THR A 23 9.22 22.13 5.57
N THR A 24 9.33 21.45 6.71
CA THR A 24 9.37 20.00 6.78
C THR A 24 7.97 19.39 6.87
N CYS A 25 6.94 20.21 7.06
CA CYS A 25 5.53 19.83 7.12
C CYS A 25 4.70 20.61 6.09
N ILE A 26 4.02 19.91 5.18
CA ILE A 26 3.20 20.51 4.11
C ILE A 26 1.83 19.85 4.03
N ALA A 27 0.78 20.67 3.99
CA ALA A 27 -0.56 20.21 3.64
C ALA A 27 -0.73 20.12 2.12
N HIS A 28 -1.14 18.96 1.62
CA HIS A 28 -1.34 18.73 0.18
C HIS A 28 -2.46 17.73 -0.08
N LEU A 29 -3.45 18.12 -0.89
CA LEU A 29 -4.58 17.25 -1.29
C LEU A 29 -5.31 16.57 -0.11
N GLY A 30 -5.45 17.28 1.02
CA GLY A 30 -6.09 16.77 2.22
C GLY A 30 -5.23 15.81 3.07
N ALA A 31 -3.95 15.66 2.73
CA ALA A 31 -2.94 15.01 3.54
C ALA A 31 -2.00 16.03 4.19
N LEU A 32 -1.39 15.67 5.31
CA LEU A 32 -0.27 16.38 5.93
C LEU A 32 0.99 15.53 5.79
N ILE A 33 1.95 16.00 5.01
CA ILE A 33 3.22 15.33 4.75
C ILE A 33 4.26 15.89 5.72
N ASP A 34 4.80 15.03 6.58
CA ASP A 34 5.82 15.36 7.58
C ASP A 34 7.12 14.63 7.19
N SER A 35 8.06 15.37 6.60
CA SER A 35 9.32 14.84 6.08
C SER A 35 10.36 14.54 7.17
N GLU A 36 10.26 15.17 8.35
CA GLU A 36 11.12 14.84 9.49
C GLU A 36 10.76 13.49 10.08
N LYS A 37 9.45 13.21 10.20
CA LYS A 37 8.97 11.90 10.65
C LYS A 37 8.97 10.85 9.56
N GLY A 38 9.00 11.27 8.30
CA GLY A 38 8.80 10.37 7.19
C GLY A 38 7.38 9.79 7.15
N MET A 39 6.38 10.61 7.43
CA MET A 39 5.01 10.16 7.61
C MET A 39 4.03 11.04 6.83
N VAL A 40 2.94 10.42 6.39
CA VAL A 40 1.79 11.09 5.79
C VAL A 40 0.59 10.86 6.69
N PHE A 41 -0.03 11.94 7.13
CA PHE A 41 -1.22 11.92 7.98
C PHE A 41 -2.43 12.42 7.20
N LEU A 42 -3.62 12.01 7.61
CA LEU A 42 -4.83 12.64 7.11
C LEU A 42 -4.90 14.06 7.72
N SER A 43 -5.23 15.08 6.92
CA SER A 43 -5.35 16.45 7.47
C SER A 43 -6.40 16.53 8.59
N PRO A 44 -6.20 17.38 9.61
CA PRO A 44 -7.15 17.54 10.71
C PRO A 44 -8.57 17.88 10.23
N GLU A 45 -8.68 18.74 9.21
CA GLU A 45 -9.95 19.10 8.57
C GLU A 45 -10.67 17.86 8.03
N ARG A 46 -9.97 16.99 7.29
CA ARG A 46 -10.56 15.75 6.76
C ARG A 46 -10.90 14.74 7.84
N GLN A 47 -10.13 14.67 8.92
CA GLN A 47 -10.45 13.82 10.06
C GLN A 47 -11.76 14.27 10.71
N GLU A 48 -11.91 15.57 10.95
CA GLU A 48 -13.12 16.13 11.57
C GLU A 48 -14.35 15.99 10.67
N ASP A 49 -14.20 16.26 9.37
CA ASP A 49 -15.21 16.04 8.35
C ASP A 49 -15.77 14.61 8.34
N ILE A 50 -14.88 13.62 8.50
CA ILE A 50 -15.26 12.21 8.55
C ILE A 50 -15.96 11.90 9.87
N ARG A 51 -15.37 12.30 11.00
CA ARG A 51 -15.92 12.05 12.34
C ARG A 51 -17.31 12.67 12.50
N THR A 52 -17.48 13.92 12.09
CA THR A 52 -18.77 14.61 12.14
C THR A 52 -19.84 13.86 11.35
N LEU A 53 -19.53 13.44 10.11
CA LEU A 53 -20.49 12.70 9.29
C LEU A 53 -20.79 11.30 9.87
N VAL A 54 -19.79 10.61 10.39
CA VAL A 54 -19.95 9.29 11.04
C VAL A 54 -20.82 9.41 12.29
N CYS A 55 -20.53 10.36 13.18
CA CYS A 55 -21.32 10.63 14.38
C CYS A 55 -22.78 10.96 14.04
N TRP A 56 -23.00 11.79 13.02
CA TRP A 56 -24.34 12.09 12.54
C TRP A 56 -25.04 10.82 12.02
N VAL A 57 -24.41 10.04 11.13
CA VAL A 57 -24.98 8.80 10.59
C VAL A 57 -25.33 7.81 11.70
N LEU A 58 -24.49 7.70 12.73
CA LEU A 58 -24.72 6.83 13.87
C LEU A 58 -25.83 7.35 14.79
N SER A 59 -26.06 8.65 14.90
CA SER A 59 -27.14 9.20 15.73
C SER A 59 -28.52 9.06 15.09
N GLN A 60 -28.60 8.88 13.76
CA GLN A 60 -29.87 8.71 13.06
C GLN A 60 -30.42 7.28 13.16
N GLN A 61 -31.75 7.17 13.23
CA GLN A 61 -32.46 5.90 13.13
C GLN A 61 -32.47 5.37 11.68
N GLN A 62 -32.58 6.27 10.71
CA GLN A 62 -32.57 5.98 9.28
C GLN A 62 -31.68 6.99 8.55
N VAL A 63 -31.02 6.55 7.49
CA VAL A 63 -30.10 7.37 6.69
C VAL A 63 -30.27 7.06 5.20
N THR A 64 -30.03 8.04 4.34
CA THR A 64 -30.19 7.86 2.89
C THR A 64 -29.03 7.10 2.27
N PHE A 65 -29.29 6.41 1.15
CA PHE A 65 -28.22 5.81 0.33
C PHE A 65 -27.22 6.85 -0.18
N LEU A 66 -27.69 8.06 -0.50
CA LEU A 66 -26.84 9.17 -0.90
C LEU A 66 -25.80 9.50 0.18
N THR A 67 -26.23 9.69 1.43
CA THR A 67 -25.32 10.00 2.53
C THR A 67 -24.34 8.87 2.79
N LEU A 68 -24.80 7.61 2.75
CA LEU A 68 -23.92 6.45 2.91
C LEU A 68 -22.90 6.33 1.77
N SER A 69 -23.27 6.67 0.54
CA SER A 69 -22.37 6.68 -0.61
C SER A 69 -21.34 7.80 -0.51
N GLN A 70 -21.73 9.00 -0.06
CA GLN A 70 -20.80 10.10 0.23
C GLN A 70 -19.80 9.72 1.32
N LEU A 71 -20.29 9.07 2.40
CA LEU A 71 -19.45 8.58 3.48
C LEU A 71 -18.45 7.54 3.00
N LEU A 72 -18.90 6.55 2.21
CA LEU A 72 -18.01 5.58 1.59
C LEU A 72 -16.95 6.26 0.71
N GLY A 73 -17.32 7.28 -0.08
CA GLY A 73 -16.38 8.07 -0.87
C GLY A 73 -15.31 8.77 -0.02
N LYS A 74 -15.70 9.33 1.13
CA LYS A 74 -14.75 9.92 2.10
C LYS A 74 -13.80 8.87 2.68
N PHE A 75 -14.27 7.64 2.94
CA PHE A 75 -13.39 6.54 3.38
C PHE A 75 -12.40 6.13 2.29
N ILE A 76 -12.89 5.87 1.07
CA ILE A 76 -12.04 5.41 -0.04
C ILE A 76 -10.95 6.43 -0.38
N SER A 77 -11.25 7.73 -0.28
CA SER A 77 -10.28 8.80 -0.57
C SER A 77 -9.20 8.98 0.50
N CYS A 78 -9.17 8.19 1.58
CA CYS A 78 -8.09 8.20 2.57
C CYS A 78 -7.44 6.84 2.84
N ILE A 79 -7.81 5.78 2.11
CA ILE A 79 -7.28 4.41 2.32
C ILE A 79 -5.77 4.26 2.11
N SER A 80 -5.14 5.18 1.36
CA SER A 80 -3.68 5.18 1.18
C SER A 80 -2.93 5.82 2.35
N ILE A 81 -3.63 6.61 3.18
CA ILE A 81 -3.05 7.41 4.26
C ILE A 81 -3.36 6.79 5.62
N VAL A 82 -4.59 6.31 5.80
CA VAL A 82 -5.06 5.75 7.07
C VAL A 82 -4.88 4.23 7.03
N PRO A 83 -4.00 3.64 7.88
CA PRO A 83 -3.81 2.19 7.94
C PRO A 83 -5.12 1.47 8.27
N TRP A 84 -5.37 0.32 7.63
CA TRP A 84 -6.55 -0.53 7.85
C TRP A 84 -7.91 0.11 7.50
N ALA A 85 -7.92 1.33 6.95
CA ALA A 85 -9.15 2.02 6.57
C ALA A 85 -9.97 1.25 5.54
N ARG A 86 -9.33 0.49 4.65
CA ARG A 86 -10.04 -0.25 3.61
C ARG A 86 -10.82 -1.43 4.20
N ARG A 87 -10.27 -2.12 5.20
CA ARG A 87 -10.98 -3.11 6.02
C ARG A 87 -12.24 -2.51 6.64
N HIS A 88 -12.10 -1.36 7.32
CA HIS A 88 -13.21 -0.69 8.03
C HIS A 88 -14.19 0.05 7.11
N ALA A 89 -13.88 0.16 5.82
CA ALA A 89 -14.84 0.57 4.79
C ALA A 89 -15.64 -0.61 4.20
N ARG A 90 -15.16 -1.86 4.39
CA ARG A 90 -15.63 -3.02 3.62
C ARG A 90 -17.07 -3.42 3.94
N GLN A 91 -17.48 -3.34 5.21
CA GLN A 91 -18.85 -3.67 5.62
C GLN A 91 -19.86 -2.71 5.00
N LEU A 92 -19.56 -1.41 5.00
CA LEU A 92 -20.38 -0.40 4.33
C LEU A 92 -20.39 -0.61 2.82
N GLN A 93 -19.23 -0.87 2.22
CA GLN A 93 -19.12 -1.15 0.78
C GLN A 93 -19.97 -2.35 0.36
N TRP A 94 -19.91 -3.46 1.10
CA TRP A 94 -20.72 -4.64 0.86
C TRP A 94 -22.21 -4.34 0.97
N TYR A 95 -22.61 -3.61 2.02
CA TYR A 95 -24.01 -3.22 2.24
C TYR A 95 -24.57 -2.36 1.10
N LEU A 96 -23.77 -1.46 0.54
CA LEU A 96 -24.19 -0.58 -0.56
C LEU A 96 -24.16 -1.24 -1.93
N LEU A 97 -23.47 -2.38 -2.09
CA LEU A 97 -23.23 -3.02 -3.39
C LEU A 97 -24.52 -3.30 -4.19
N PRO A 98 -25.63 -3.82 -3.60
CA PRO A 98 -26.87 -4.04 -4.35
C PRO A 98 -27.49 -2.73 -4.86
N ALA A 99 -27.48 -1.68 -4.04
CA ALA A 99 -27.98 -0.36 -4.43
C ALA A 99 -27.14 0.22 -5.57
N GLN A 100 -25.82 0.09 -5.48
CA GLN A 100 -24.88 0.53 -6.51
C GLN A 100 -25.09 -0.18 -7.86
N LYS A 101 -25.25 -1.51 -7.85
CA LYS A 101 -25.54 -2.29 -9.07
C LYS A 101 -26.86 -1.90 -9.73
N SER A 102 -27.83 -1.46 -8.94
CA SER A 102 -29.13 -0.98 -9.43
C SER A 102 -29.17 0.50 -9.80
N GLY A 103 -28.03 1.21 -9.79
CA GLY A 103 -27.97 2.65 -10.11
C GLY A 103 -28.61 3.56 -9.04
N ARG A 104 -28.84 3.06 -7.83
CA ARG A 104 -29.53 3.78 -6.74
C ARG A 104 -28.58 4.38 -5.69
N SER A 105 -27.28 4.47 -5.98
CA SER A 105 -26.27 5.01 -5.05
C SER A 105 -26.59 6.43 -4.57
N THR A 106 -27.23 7.23 -5.43
CA THR A 106 -27.61 8.62 -5.15
C THR A 106 -29.08 8.76 -4.73
N SER A 107 -29.74 7.66 -4.36
CA SER A 107 -31.13 7.69 -3.93
C SER A 107 -31.26 8.34 -2.55
N ASN A 108 -32.33 9.12 -2.38
CA ASN A 108 -32.76 9.66 -1.09
C ASN A 108 -33.61 8.67 -0.28
N SER A 109 -33.76 7.42 -0.73
CA SER A 109 -34.43 6.38 0.04
C SER A 109 -33.70 6.14 1.36
N GLU A 110 -34.44 6.21 2.46
CA GLU A 110 -33.95 5.98 3.80
C GLU A 110 -33.85 4.49 4.13
N VAL A 111 -32.80 4.12 4.86
CA VAL A 111 -32.55 2.75 5.30
C VAL A 111 -32.03 2.70 6.73
N ARG A 112 -32.32 1.59 7.42
CA ARG A 112 -31.74 1.29 8.73
C ARG A 112 -30.41 0.55 8.56
N LEU A 113 -29.37 1.03 9.25
CA LEU A 113 -28.06 0.41 9.20
C LEU A 113 -28.01 -0.90 10.00
N PRO A 114 -27.53 -2.00 9.40
CA PRO A 114 -27.28 -3.24 10.13
C PRO A 114 -26.24 -3.05 11.24
N PRO A 115 -26.32 -3.81 12.36
CA PRO A 115 -25.35 -3.70 13.46
C PRO A 115 -23.89 -3.84 13.03
N LYS A 116 -23.59 -4.75 12.10
CA LYS A 116 -22.23 -4.94 11.56
C LYS A 116 -21.68 -3.69 10.86
N VAL A 117 -22.54 -2.96 10.13
CA VAL A 117 -22.14 -1.71 9.47
C VAL A 117 -21.89 -0.64 10.53
N ARG A 118 -22.79 -0.52 11.53
CA ARG A 118 -22.64 0.45 12.62
C ARG A 118 -21.34 0.24 13.40
N ALA A 119 -21.01 -1.00 13.79
CA ALA A 119 -19.75 -1.33 14.45
C ALA A 119 -18.52 -0.96 13.60
N SER A 120 -18.58 -1.19 12.27
CA SER A 120 -17.53 -0.77 11.35
C SER A 120 -17.38 0.75 11.24
N LEU A 121 -18.47 1.50 11.39
CA LEU A 121 -18.46 2.97 11.38
C LEU A 121 -17.85 3.54 12.67
N GLU A 122 -18.08 2.91 13.82
CA GLU A 122 -17.54 3.36 15.11
C GLU A 122 -16.01 3.44 15.12
N TRP A 123 -15.32 2.55 14.39
CA TRP A 123 -13.87 2.60 14.24
C TRP A 123 -13.35 3.94 13.72
N TRP A 124 -14.11 4.62 12.86
CA TRP A 124 -13.72 5.91 12.26
C TRP A 124 -13.73 7.08 13.26
N ASN A 125 -14.36 6.92 14.41
CA ASN A 125 -14.29 7.86 15.52
C ASN A 125 -13.06 7.65 16.42
N SER A 126 -12.32 6.55 16.22
CA SER A 126 -11.13 6.25 17.02
C SER A 126 -9.93 7.15 16.66
N ARG A 127 -8.84 6.97 17.41
CA ARG A 127 -7.54 7.58 17.11
C ARG A 127 -6.83 6.96 15.90
N ALA A 128 -7.32 5.82 15.37
CA ALA A 128 -6.70 5.13 14.25
C ALA A 128 -6.66 6.00 12.98
N ILE A 129 -7.68 6.83 12.75
CA ILE A 129 -7.75 7.78 11.62
C ILE A 129 -6.60 8.81 11.62
N SER A 130 -6.00 9.05 12.79
CA SER A 130 -4.91 10.01 12.98
C SER A 130 -3.53 9.36 12.92
N LYS A 131 -3.43 8.03 12.78
CA LYS A 131 -2.15 7.27 12.86
C LYS A 131 -1.18 7.61 11.73
N GLY A 132 -1.70 7.87 10.53
CA GLY A 132 -0.91 8.09 9.32
C GLY A 132 -0.15 6.85 8.84
N CYS A 133 0.60 6.99 7.76
CA CYS A 133 1.41 5.94 7.16
C CYS A 133 2.81 6.43 6.81
N VAL A 134 3.77 5.50 6.72
CA VAL A 134 5.14 5.80 6.31
C VAL A 134 5.20 6.12 4.82
N PHE A 135 5.98 7.14 4.45
CA PHE A 135 6.27 7.49 3.05
C PHE A 135 7.19 6.48 2.36
N GLN A 136 8.10 5.86 3.10
CA GLN A 136 9.08 4.91 2.60
C GLN A 136 8.55 3.49 2.77
N ASP A 137 8.92 2.63 1.83
CA ASP A 137 8.57 1.22 1.93
C ASP A 137 9.43 0.57 3.03
N PRO A 138 8.84 0.09 4.13
CA PRO A 138 9.59 -0.49 5.23
C PRO A 138 10.21 -1.83 4.84
N SER A 139 11.31 -2.20 5.50
CA SER A 139 11.82 -3.57 5.48
C SER A 139 10.76 -4.53 6.04
N ARG A 140 10.61 -5.70 5.42
CA ARG A 140 9.56 -6.67 5.78
C ARG A 140 10.15 -8.03 6.11
N ILE A 141 9.60 -8.64 7.15
CA ILE A 141 9.76 -10.06 7.37
C ILE A 141 8.91 -10.80 6.35
N VAL A 142 9.52 -11.78 5.70
CA VAL A 142 8.91 -12.55 4.62
C VAL A 142 8.34 -13.85 5.19
N VAL A 143 7.05 -14.07 4.94
CA VAL A 143 6.35 -15.32 5.22
C VAL A 143 5.89 -15.89 3.89
N THR A 144 6.37 -17.07 3.52
CA THR A 144 5.86 -17.79 2.36
C THR A 144 4.76 -18.74 2.82
N SER A 145 3.66 -18.82 2.08
CA SER A 145 2.56 -19.73 2.35
C SER A 145 2.14 -20.42 1.07
N ASP A 146 1.86 -21.72 1.18
CA ASP A 146 1.29 -22.55 0.13
C ASP A 146 0.17 -23.41 0.73
N ALA A 147 -0.84 -23.71 -0.08
CA ALA A 147 -1.97 -24.54 0.28
C ALA A 147 -2.42 -25.40 -0.88
N ASN A 148 -2.79 -26.64 -0.56
CA ASN A 148 -3.48 -27.53 -1.49
C ASN A 148 -4.80 -28.02 -0.86
N LEU A 149 -5.47 -28.99 -1.49
CA LEU A 149 -6.74 -29.51 -0.99
C LEU A 149 -6.61 -30.44 0.23
N VAL A 150 -5.38 -30.84 0.58
CA VAL A 150 -5.10 -31.78 1.69
C VAL A 150 -4.60 -31.03 2.92
N GLY A 151 -3.71 -30.06 2.73
CA GLY A 151 -3.12 -29.30 3.81
C GLY A 151 -2.48 -28.00 3.32
N TRP A 152 -1.67 -27.43 4.20
CA TRP A 152 -0.95 -26.19 3.98
C TRP A 152 0.43 -26.26 4.62
N GLU A 153 1.32 -25.41 4.12
CA GLU A 153 2.63 -25.17 4.70
C GLU A 153 2.97 -23.69 4.63
N ALA A 154 3.85 -23.27 5.54
CA ALA A 154 4.38 -21.92 5.55
C ALA A 154 5.80 -21.86 6.10
N HIS A 155 6.56 -20.90 5.59
CA HIS A 155 7.97 -20.71 5.90
C HIS A 155 8.23 -19.28 6.37
N LEU A 156 9.04 -19.13 7.41
CA LEU A 156 9.61 -17.87 7.85
C LEU A 156 11.11 -18.09 8.11
N GLY A 157 11.95 -17.66 7.16
CA GLY A 157 13.38 -17.97 7.18
C GLY A 157 13.63 -19.49 7.16
N ALA A 158 14.27 -20.01 8.21
CA ALA A 158 14.52 -21.45 8.36
C ALA A 158 13.39 -22.20 9.08
N GLN A 159 12.38 -21.50 9.61
CA GLN A 159 11.27 -22.14 10.31
C GLN A 159 10.18 -22.54 9.33
N VAL A 160 9.66 -23.75 9.53
CA VAL A 160 8.61 -24.34 8.70
C VAL A 160 7.48 -24.81 9.60
N VAL A 161 6.25 -24.51 9.21
CA VAL A 161 5.04 -25.05 9.81
C VAL A 161 4.18 -25.65 8.72
N GLN A 162 3.52 -26.76 9.04
CA GLN A 162 2.59 -27.42 8.13
C GLN A 162 1.42 -28.00 8.92
N GLY A 163 0.29 -28.19 8.25
CA GLY A 163 -0.90 -28.76 8.86
C GLY A 163 -1.85 -29.34 7.83
N LEU A 164 -2.68 -30.28 8.28
CA LEU A 164 -3.77 -30.83 7.49
C LEU A 164 -5.04 -30.00 7.70
N TRP A 165 -5.89 -29.95 6.68
CA TRP A 165 -7.19 -29.32 6.82
C TRP A 165 -8.12 -30.16 7.68
N SER A 166 -8.85 -29.49 8.57
CA SER A 166 -9.99 -30.16 9.22
C SER A 166 -11.06 -30.53 8.18
N PRO A 167 -11.91 -31.55 8.45
CA PRO A 167 -13.01 -31.92 7.54
C PRO A 167 -14.00 -30.78 7.24
N VAL A 168 -14.03 -29.74 8.08
CA VAL A 168 -14.84 -28.54 7.86
C VAL A 168 -14.13 -27.56 6.95
N GLU A 169 -12.83 -27.33 7.15
CA GLU A 169 -12.03 -26.42 6.31
C GLU A 169 -11.90 -26.96 4.89
N ALA A 170 -11.65 -28.26 4.72
CA ALA A 170 -11.48 -28.93 3.43
C ALA A 170 -12.71 -28.82 2.49
N LYS A 171 -13.88 -28.41 2.99
CA LYS A 171 -15.08 -28.15 2.18
C LYS A 171 -15.03 -26.81 1.44
N ASN A 172 -14.10 -25.93 1.78
CA ASN A 172 -13.97 -24.63 1.15
C ASN A 172 -13.15 -24.72 -0.14
N ASN A 173 -13.28 -23.70 -1.01
CA ASN A 173 -12.50 -23.64 -2.24
C ASN A 173 -11.03 -23.30 -1.97
N ILE A 174 -10.17 -23.55 -2.97
CA ILE A 174 -8.73 -23.32 -2.85
C ILE A 174 -8.36 -21.89 -2.45
N ASN A 175 -9.00 -20.86 -3.02
CA ASN A 175 -8.73 -19.46 -2.66
C ASN A 175 -9.02 -19.16 -1.17
N TRP A 176 -10.01 -19.84 -0.59
CA TRP A 176 -10.31 -19.72 0.83
C TRP A 176 -9.27 -20.46 1.68
N LEU A 177 -8.88 -21.67 1.27
CA LEU A 177 -7.84 -22.46 1.95
C LEU A 177 -6.50 -21.74 1.95
N GLU A 178 -6.16 -21.06 0.86
CA GLU A 178 -4.95 -20.25 0.72
C GLU A 178 -4.93 -19.05 1.66
N LEU A 179 -6.03 -18.28 1.73
CA LEU A 179 -6.16 -17.23 2.75
C LEU A 179 -6.12 -17.79 4.16
N ARG A 180 -6.70 -18.97 4.38
CA ARG A 180 -6.70 -19.65 5.67
C ARG A 180 -5.30 -20.10 6.07
N ALA A 181 -4.49 -20.59 5.14
CA ALA A 181 -3.09 -20.96 5.37
C ALA A 181 -2.31 -19.75 5.87
N VAL A 182 -2.47 -18.58 5.22
CA VAL A 182 -1.85 -17.33 5.70
C VAL A 182 -2.31 -16.97 7.12
N CYS A 183 -3.59 -17.10 7.44
CA CYS A 183 -4.09 -16.88 8.81
C CYS A 183 -3.39 -17.79 9.84
N LEU A 184 -3.23 -19.07 9.53
CA LEU A 184 -2.63 -20.04 10.42
C LEU A 184 -1.12 -19.82 10.55
N ALA A 185 -0.44 -19.54 9.44
CA ALA A 185 0.98 -19.22 9.39
C ALA A 185 1.32 -18.02 10.28
N LEU A 186 0.60 -16.90 10.12
CA LEU A 186 0.86 -15.69 10.89
C LEU A 186 0.59 -15.87 12.39
N ARG A 187 -0.42 -16.67 12.75
CA ARG A 187 -0.69 -17.01 14.15
C ARG A 187 0.38 -17.90 14.75
N HIS A 188 0.89 -18.86 13.97
CA HIS A 188 1.97 -19.73 14.42
C HIS A 188 3.26 -18.93 14.63
N PHE A 189 3.60 -18.05 13.68
CA PHE A 189 4.78 -17.19 13.74
C PHE A 189 4.57 -15.89 14.54
N GLN A 190 3.52 -15.81 15.37
CA GLN A 190 3.11 -14.57 16.04
C GLN A 190 4.26 -13.87 16.74
N ASP A 191 5.06 -14.59 17.53
CA ASP A 191 6.14 -14.02 18.33
C ASP A 191 7.23 -13.36 17.46
N MET A 192 7.42 -13.84 16.22
CA MET A 192 8.39 -13.28 15.29
C MET A 192 7.84 -12.12 14.47
N VAL A 193 6.55 -12.14 14.14
CA VAL A 193 5.91 -11.10 13.31
C VAL A 193 5.32 -9.96 14.13
N LEU A 194 5.25 -10.11 15.46
CA LEU A 194 4.67 -9.12 16.36
C LEU A 194 5.40 -7.77 16.23
N HIS A 195 4.64 -6.71 16.00
CA HIS A 195 5.13 -5.35 15.74
C HIS A 195 6.10 -5.24 14.56
N GLN A 196 5.99 -6.13 13.56
CA GLN A 196 6.80 -6.09 12.34
C GLN A 196 5.98 -5.69 11.12
N HIS A 197 6.65 -5.27 10.06
CA HIS A 197 6.04 -5.20 8.73
C HIS A 197 6.17 -6.57 8.07
N VAL A 198 5.07 -7.12 7.58
CA VAL A 198 5.02 -8.49 7.06
C VAL A 198 4.73 -8.47 5.56
N LEU A 199 5.52 -9.24 4.81
CA LEU A 199 5.29 -9.57 3.41
C LEU A 199 4.92 -11.05 3.30
N VAL A 200 3.74 -11.33 2.76
CA VAL A 200 3.29 -12.68 2.45
C VAL A 200 3.61 -13.01 1.01
N LEU A 201 4.38 -14.07 0.77
CA LEU A 201 4.59 -14.63 -0.56
C LEU A 201 3.60 -15.78 -0.77
N THR A 202 2.84 -15.70 -1.85
CA THR A 202 1.82 -16.69 -2.23
C THR A 202 1.77 -16.79 -3.75
N ASP A 203 1.55 -17.96 -4.31
CA ASP A 203 1.26 -18.15 -5.74
C ASP A 203 -0.24 -17.92 -6.05
N ASN A 204 -1.08 -17.77 -5.02
CA ASN A 204 -2.50 -17.51 -5.20
C ASN A 204 -2.80 -16.01 -5.41
N THR A 205 -3.15 -15.67 -6.65
CA THR A 205 -3.51 -14.29 -7.03
C THR A 205 -4.72 -13.74 -6.27
N ALA A 206 -5.69 -14.58 -5.89
CA ALA A 206 -6.84 -14.16 -5.10
C ALA A 206 -6.43 -13.82 -3.67
N THR A 207 -5.61 -14.66 -3.02
CA THR A 207 -5.02 -14.40 -1.70
C THR A 207 -4.26 -13.08 -1.69
N LYS A 208 -3.35 -12.87 -2.65
CA LYS A 208 -2.65 -11.59 -2.83
C LYS A 208 -3.62 -10.42 -2.94
N ALA A 209 -4.63 -10.55 -3.80
CA ALA A 209 -5.61 -9.50 -4.03
C ALA A 209 -6.40 -9.18 -2.76
N HIS A 210 -6.82 -10.20 -2.01
CA HIS A 210 -7.56 -10.06 -0.76
C HIS A 210 -6.71 -9.43 0.33
N ILE A 211 -5.43 -9.80 0.47
CA ILE A 211 -4.53 -9.19 1.45
C ILE A 211 -4.29 -7.71 1.12
N ASN A 212 -3.81 -7.41 -0.09
CA ASN A 212 -3.48 -6.03 -0.49
C ASN A 212 -4.70 -5.12 -0.64
N ARG A 213 -5.89 -5.71 -0.77
CA ARG A 213 -7.15 -4.98 -0.76
C ARG A 213 -7.88 -5.07 0.56
N GLU A 214 -7.34 -5.67 1.61
CA GLU A 214 -8.02 -5.80 2.90
C GLU A 214 -9.48 -6.32 2.71
N GLY A 215 -9.62 -7.34 1.87
CA GLY A 215 -10.87 -7.98 1.48
C GLY A 215 -11.30 -7.72 0.04
N GLY A 216 -12.48 -8.24 -0.29
CA GLY A 216 -13.13 -8.09 -1.60
C GLY A 216 -14.65 -8.25 -1.46
N THR A 217 -15.39 -7.72 -2.41
CA THR A 217 -16.87 -7.72 -2.38
C THR A 217 -17.50 -8.71 -3.39
N HIS A 218 -16.70 -9.64 -3.91
CA HIS A 218 -17.18 -10.66 -4.86
C HIS A 218 -17.63 -11.96 -4.17
N SER A 219 -17.08 -12.27 -3.00
CA SER A 219 -17.35 -13.52 -2.28
C SER A 219 -17.45 -13.24 -0.78
N LEU A 220 -18.62 -13.50 -0.21
CA LEU A 220 -18.87 -13.31 1.22
C LEU A 220 -17.98 -14.21 2.10
N PRO A 221 -17.77 -15.51 1.77
CA PRO A 221 -16.83 -16.35 2.53
C PRO A 221 -15.40 -15.84 2.54
N LEU A 222 -14.88 -15.39 1.38
CA LEU A 222 -13.51 -14.84 1.30
C LEU A 222 -13.42 -13.49 2.03
N MET A 223 -14.44 -12.65 1.92
CA MET A 223 -14.50 -11.39 2.67
C MET A 223 -14.47 -11.65 4.18
N ALA A 224 -15.23 -12.62 4.66
CA ALA A 224 -15.28 -12.98 6.07
C ALA A 224 -13.94 -13.56 6.57
N GLU A 225 -13.28 -14.42 5.79
CA GLU A 225 -11.96 -14.94 6.19
C GLU A 225 -10.88 -13.85 6.13
N THR A 226 -10.93 -12.96 5.13
CA THR A 226 -10.02 -11.81 5.08
C THR A 226 -10.25 -10.86 6.26
N ASP A 227 -11.49 -10.64 6.69
CA ASP A 227 -11.77 -9.80 7.86
C ASP A 227 -11.17 -10.39 9.15
N LYS A 228 -11.21 -11.72 9.32
CA LYS A 228 -10.51 -12.39 10.43
C LYS A 228 -8.99 -12.17 10.36
N LEU A 229 -8.40 -12.33 9.17
CA LEU A 229 -6.97 -12.09 8.92
C LEU A 229 -6.60 -10.65 9.29
N MET A 230 -7.34 -9.68 8.76
CA MET A 230 -7.07 -8.25 8.97
C MET A 230 -7.33 -7.82 10.41
N SER A 231 -8.31 -8.43 11.10
CA SER A 231 -8.54 -8.20 12.54
C SER A 231 -7.36 -8.59 13.39
N TRP A 232 -6.81 -9.76 13.09
CA TRP A 232 -5.62 -10.23 13.78
C TRP A 232 -4.42 -9.35 13.40
N ALA A 233 -4.24 -9.04 12.11
CA ALA A 233 -3.12 -8.23 11.64
C ALA A 233 -3.11 -6.81 12.24
N GLU A 234 -4.27 -6.13 12.30
CA GLU A 234 -4.39 -4.77 12.87
C GLU A 234 -3.92 -4.69 14.33
N SER A 235 -4.05 -5.79 15.08
CA SER A 235 -3.67 -5.87 16.49
C SER A 235 -2.25 -6.40 16.74
N HIS A 236 -1.61 -7.04 15.76
CA HIS A 236 -0.34 -7.74 15.95
C HIS A 236 0.80 -7.21 15.08
N VAL A 237 0.54 -6.66 13.89
CA VAL A 237 1.59 -6.27 12.92
C VAL A 237 1.49 -4.79 12.55
N LEU A 238 2.60 -4.19 12.11
CA LEU A 238 2.62 -2.80 11.68
C LEU A 238 1.98 -2.60 10.30
N SER A 239 2.18 -3.57 9.40
CA SER A 239 1.52 -3.63 8.09
C SER A 239 1.56 -5.04 7.53
N LEU A 240 0.56 -5.39 6.71
CA LEU A 240 0.53 -6.64 5.97
C LEU A 240 0.43 -6.35 4.47
N LYS A 241 1.34 -6.93 3.68
CA LYS A 241 1.28 -6.92 2.21
C LYS A 241 1.43 -8.35 1.69
N ALA A 242 1.01 -8.58 0.45
CA ALA A 242 1.24 -9.83 -0.25
C ALA A 242 1.82 -9.63 -1.64
N GLU A 243 2.72 -10.51 -2.04
CA GLU A 243 3.30 -10.57 -3.38
C GLU A 243 3.13 -11.95 -4.00
N HIS A 244 3.07 -11.95 -5.33
CA HIS A 244 2.84 -13.17 -6.07
C HIS A 244 4.20 -13.78 -6.39
N ILE A 245 4.44 -15.00 -5.94
CA ILE A 245 5.61 -15.77 -6.38
C ILE A 245 5.22 -16.61 -7.59
N LEU A 246 6.05 -16.57 -8.62
CA LEU A 246 5.96 -17.55 -9.71
C LEU A 246 6.46 -18.87 -9.13
N ALA A 247 5.70 -19.96 -9.28
CA ALA A 247 6.05 -21.27 -8.73
C ALA A 247 7.49 -21.72 -9.06
N ASP A 248 8.02 -21.34 -10.24
CA ASP A 248 9.40 -21.64 -10.66
C ASP A 248 10.50 -20.91 -9.85
N TRP A 249 10.18 -19.80 -9.19
CA TRP A 249 11.14 -19.00 -8.40
C TRP A 249 11.57 -19.68 -7.10
N LEU A 250 10.75 -20.60 -6.56
CA LEU A 250 11.10 -21.40 -5.38
C LEU A 250 12.24 -22.38 -5.65
N SER A 251 12.51 -22.72 -6.93
CA SER A 251 13.66 -23.57 -7.32
C SER A 251 14.96 -22.80 -7.54
N ARG A 252 14.92 -21.45 -7.59
CA ARG A 252 16.06 -20.59 -7.90
C ARG A 252 16.22 -19.47 -6.89
N THR A 253 16.29 -19.84 -5.62
CA THR A 253 16.70 -18.91 -4.57
C THR A 253 18.19 -18.63 -4.72
N GLN A 254 18.59 -17.52 -5.37
CA GLN A 254 19.87 -16.84 -5.01
C GLN A 254 20.21 -15.48 -5.63
N LEU A 255 19.40 -14.84 -6.50
CA LEU A 255 19.81 -13.54 -7.07
C LEU A 255 18.69 -12.51 -7.08
N ASP A 256 18.89 -11.41 -6.38
CA ASP A 256 18.03 -10.23 -6.43
C ASP A 256 18.06 -9.63 -7.85
N PRO A 257 16.91 -9.47 -8.54
CA PRO A 257 16.83 -8.77 -9.82
C PRO A 257 17.41 -7.35 -9.80
N SER A 258 17.51 -6.72 -8.62
CA SER A 258 18.09 -5.39 -8.43
C SER A 258 19.63 -5.37 -8.51
N GLU A 259 20.29 -6.54 -8.51
CA GLU A 259 21.76 -6.67 -8.60
C GLU A 259 22.28 -6.81 -10.04
N TRP A 260 21.40 -6.72 -11.04
CA TRP A 260 21.80 -6.90 -12.43
C TRP A 260 22.59 -5.68 -12.92
N LYS A 261 23.78 -5.89 -13.47
CA LYS A 261 24.55 -4.87 -14.20
C LYS A 261 24.80 -5.28 -15.64
N LEU A 262 24.94 -4.30 -16.52
CA LEU A 262 25.39 -4.55 -17.88
C LEU A 262 26.76 -5.23 -17.85
N HIS A 263 26.97 -6.21 -18.73
CA HIS A 263 28.26 -6.84 -18.87
C HIS A 263 29.33 -5.77 -19.17
N PRO A 264 30.51 -5.78 -18.50
CA PRO A 264 31.51 -4.71 -18.62
C PRO A 264 31.87 -4.37 -20.07
N ASN A 265 31.98 -5.37 -20.94
CA ASN A 265 32.29 -5.15 -22.37
C ASN A 265 31.17 -4.39 -23.13
N LEU A 266 29.90 -4.63 -22.78
CA LEU A 266 28.76 -3.91 -23.36
C LEU A 266 28.71 -2.48 -22.84
N PHE A 267 28.95 -2.30 -21.54
CA PHE A 267 29.05 -0.97 -20.93
C PHE A 267 30.17 -0.16 -21.61
N GLN A 268 31.35 -0.76 -21.79
CA GLN A 268 32.47 -0.12 -22.48
C GLN A 268 32.10 0.25 -23.93
N SER A 269 31.42 -0.64 -24.66
CA SER A 269 30.96 -0.36 -26.02
C SER A 269 29.98 0.84 -26.08
N ILE A 270 29.17 1.02 -25.04
CA ILE A 270 28.25 2.17 -24.91
C ILE A 270 29.05 3.45 -24.58
N VAL A 271 30.03 3.37 -23.67
CA VAL A 271 30.91 4.49 -23.30
C VAL A 271 31.72 4.98 -24.50
N ASP A 272 32.27 4.06 -25.30
CA ASP A 272 33.04 4.40 -26.49
C ASP A 272 32.18 5.13 -27.54
N LYS A 273 30.88 4.82 -27.59
CA LYS A 273 29.94 5.40 -28.55
C LYS A 273 29.29 6.70 -28.10
N PHE A 274 28.99 6.84 -26.80
CA PHE A 274 28.17 7.94 -26.27
C PHE A 274 28.87 8.80 -25.21
N GLY A 275 30.09 8.44 -24.81
CA GLY A 275 30.84 9.07 -23.73
C GLY A 275 30.54 8.46 -22.36
N LEU A 276 31.44 8.71 -21.39
CA LEU A 276 31.31 8.19 -20.03
C LEU A 276 30.19 8.92 -19.28
N PRO A 277 29.15 8.22 -18.79
CA PRO A 277 28.12 8.86 -17.98
C PRO A 277 28.69 9.37 -16.65
N VAL A 278 28.12 10.45 -16.12
CA VAL A 278 28.60 11.09 -14.87
C VAL A 278 28.03 10.42 -13.62
N VAL A 279 26.89 9.74 -13.76
CA VAL A 279 26.20 9.06 -12.66
C VAL A 279 25.50 7.81 -13.16
N ASP A 280 25.57 6.74 -12.37
CA ASP A 280 24.85 5.49 -12.60
C ASP A 280 23.47 5.56 -11.92
N LEU A 281 22.39 5.43 -12.67
CA LEU A 281 21.03 5.54 -12.14
C LEU A 281 20.47 4.15 -11.85
N PHE A 282 19.84 3.98 -10.70
CA PHE A 282 19.22 2.74 -10.23
C PHE A 282 20.22 1.62 -9.89
N ALA A 283 21.47 1.97 -9.57
CA ALA A 283 22.50 1.04 -9.13
C ALA A 283 22.68 1.03 -7.60
N SER A 284 23.15 -0.08 -7.04
CA SER A 284 23.67 -0.23 -5.68
C SER A 284 25.20 -0.14 -5.67
N LYS A 285 25.83 -0.18 -4.48
CA LYS A 285 27.29 -0.18 -4.36
C LYS A 285 27.92 -1.42 -5.03
N GLU A 286 27.18 -2.53 -5.05
CA GLU A 286 27.62 -3.83 -5.51
C GLU A 286 27.56 -3.96 -7.04
N ASN A 287 26.65 -3.24 -7.70
CA ASN A 287 26.45 -3.31 -9.14
C ASN A 287 26.79 -2.02 -9.92
N ALA A 288 27.11 -0.92 -9.24
CA ALA A 288 27.48 0.34 -9.87
C ALA A 288 28.70 0.19 -10.79
N GLN A 289 28.58 0.74 -12.01
CA GLN A 289 29.66 0.79 -13.00
C GLN A 289 30.39 2.14 -12.98
N LEU A 290 29.94 3.09 -12.15
CA LEU A 290 30.53 4.41 -11.96
C LEU A 290 30.74 4.73 -10.47
N PRO A 291 31.72 5.59 -10.12
CA PRO A 291 31.96 6.00 -8.74
C PRO A 291 30.78 6.75 -8.10
N ARG A 292 29.98 7.46 -8.90
CA ARG A 292 28.76 8.15 -8.47
C ARG A 292 27.55 7.37 -8.94
N PHE A 293 26.67 6.99 -8.02
CA PHE A 293 25.43 6.30 -8.36
C PHE A 293 24.23 6.79 -7.52
N ILE A 294 23.03 6.59 -8.07
CA ILE A 294 21.74 6.84 -7.42
C ILE A 294 21.08 5.50 -7.17
N SER A 295 21.00 5.11 -5.90
CA SER A 295 20.37 3.87 -5.50
C SER A 295 18.89 4.05 -5.18
N ARG A 296 18.11 3.00 -5.46
CA ARG A 296 16.68 2.94 -5.12
C ARG A 296 16.46 2.78 -3.61
N PHE A 297 17.41 2.16 -2.91
CA PHE A 297 17.43 1.95 -1.46
C PHE A 297 18.65 2.61 -0.84
N GLN A 298 18.57 3.03 0.42
CA GLN A 298 19.69 3.71 1.09
C GLN A 298 20.86 2.74 1.30
N SER A 299 22.04 3.09 0.76
CA SER A 299 23.29 2.36 0.98
C SER A 299 24.24 3.20 1.84
N ARG A 300 25.10 2.55 2.65
CA ARG A 300 26.15 3.26 3.39
C ARG A 300 27.29 3.62 2.41
N GLY A 301 27.31 4.86 1.92
CA GLY A 301 28.31 5.36 0.97
C GLY A 301 27.79 6.56 0.16
N GLN A 302 28.57 7.13 -0.77
CA GLN A 302 28.23 8.29 -1.59
C GLN A 302 27.04 8.04 -2.55
N SER A 303 25.83 7.89 -2.02
CA SER A 303 24.58 7.72 -2.78
C SER A 303 23.67 8.93 -2.60
N ILE A 304 23.12 9.44 -3.71
CA ILE A 304 21.98 10.36 -3.68
C ILE A 304 20.72 9.49 -3.81
N THR A 305 19.79 9.59 -2.86
CA THR A 305 18.54 8.80 -2.89
C THR A 305 17.51 9.46 -3.81
N MET A 306 16.91 8.68 -4.71
CA MET A 306 15.86 9.17 -5.60
C MET A 306 14.54 9.35 -4.83
N LEU A 307 14.08 10.59 -4.68
CA LEU A 307 12.76 10.90 -4.13
C LEU A 307 11.70 10.77 -5.23
N CYS A 308 11.29 9.56 -5.55
CA CYS A 308 10.10 9.32 -6.37
C CYS A 308 9.24 8.24 -5.72
N VAL A 309 7.92 8.41 -5.85
CA VAL A 309 6.83 7.52 -5.42
C VAL A 309 6.23 7.84 -4.05
N VAL A 310 5.25 8.76 -4.05
CA VAL A 310 4.09 8.69 -3.11
C VAL A 310 2.73 8.84 -3.84
N LEU A 311 2.68 9.11 -5.15
CA LEU A 311 1.41 9.47 -5.84
C LEU A 311 0.84 8.46 -6.83
N GLY A 312 1.33 7.21 -6.88
CA GLY A 312 0.68 6.18 -7.70
C GLY A 312 0.74 6.41 -9.23
N LEU A 313 1.63 7.27 -9.70
CA LEU A 313 2.01 7.33 -11.12
C LEU A 313 2.98 6.18 -11.38
N ARG A 314 2.58 5.25 -12.27
CA ARG A 314 3.44 4.14 -12.72
C ARG A 314 4.62 4.58 -13.59
N ASP A 315 4.65 5.84 -14.01
CA ASP A 315 5.68 6.39 -14.89
C ASP A 315 6.19 7.72 -14.33
N CYS A 316 7.23 7.67 -13.50
CA CYS A 316 8.04 8.84 -13.19
C CYS A 316 9.38 8.70 -13.92
N TYR A 317 9.48 9.27 -15.13
CA TYR A 317 10.77 9.57 -15.74
C TYR A 317 11.38 10.78 -15.04
N MET A 318 12.66 10.73 -14.68
CA MET A 318 13.40 11.96 -14.36
C MET A 318 13.35 12.90 -15.58
N PRO A 319 13.25 14.23 -15.39
CA PRO A 319 13.67 15.14 -16.43
C PRO A 319 15.17 14.92 -16.66
N PHE A 320 15.55 14.57 -17.89
CA PHE A 320 16.94 14.47 -18.31
C PHE A 320 17.75 15.67 -17.80
N PRO A 321 18.92 15.49 -17.16
CA PRO A 321 19.84 16.59 -17.02
C PRO A 321 20.29 17.00 -18.42
N LEU A 322 19.89 18.21 -18.83
CA LEU A 322 20.41 18.87 -20.02
C LEU A 322 21.95 18.84 -19.96
N CYS A 323 22.56 18.20 -20.96
CA CYS A 323 24.00 18.27 -21.16
C CYS A 323 24.39 19.72 -21.41
N HIS A 324 24.99 20.39 -20.42
CA HIS A 324 25.75 21.61 -20.69
C HIS A 324 27.09 21.22 -21.31
N SER A 325 27.23 21.44 -22.63
CA SER A 325 28.57 21.54 -23.22
C SER A 325 29.09 22.94 -22.92
N SER A 326 29.98 23.07 -21.95
CA SER A 326 30.93 24.19 -21.92
C SER A 326 31.96 23.96 -23.02
N ARG A 327 31.81 24.63 -24.15
CA ARG A 327 32.93 24.86 -25.07
C ARG A 327 33.51 26.24 -24.76
N GLY A 328 34.78 26.26 -24.37
CA GLY A 328 35.66 27.38 -24.65
C GLY A 328 36.06 27.41 -26.12
#